data_AF-A0A1L9NMN9-F1
#
_entry.id   AF-A0A1L9NMN9-F1
#
_cell.length_a   1.000
_cell.length_b   1.000
_cell.length_c   1.000
_cell.angle_alpha   90.00
_cell.angle_beta   90.00
_cell.angle_gamma   90.00
#
_symmetry.space_group_name_H-M   'P 1'
#
loop_
_entity.id
_entity.type
_entity.pdbx_description
1 polymer ?
#
loop_
_entity_poly.entity_id
_entity_poly.type
_entity_poly.pdbx_seq_one_letter_code
_entity_poly.pdbx_strand_id
1 'polypeptide(L)'
;MLSQRRIRLLAIAVVVIIIMTFYYSSEARSVQNQQFYRSTVAAMEAQKQAKEAGTAANIPPQKDQPKQNPIKEETKPAMDNDKEEPAIPKANNDADEVEEIPIAGRTKMTVPKNRNDPEKETSEQPQEQKSETDNHAAAVAELNGILKRAPIIVFSKSYCPYSAKAKSILLDKYSIVPAPFVVELDKHELGRPLQALLGENTGRRTVPNVLVNGKSIGGGDDVTALDQKDELASTLRSLGGKWVQEVHRKE
;
A
#
# COMPACT_ATOMS: atom_id res chain seq x y z
N MET A 1 -50.91 25.50 -26.43
CA MET A 1 -50.12 25.86 -25.22
C MET A 1 -50.11 24.67 -24.27
N LEU A 2 -48.99 24.36 -23.61
CA LEU A 2 -48.96 23.27 -22.61
C LEU A 2 -49.64 23.71 -21.31
N SER A 3 -50.38 22.80 -20.67
CA SER A 3 -51.06 23.09 -19.39
C SER A 3 -50.04 23.46 -18.30
N GLN A 4 -50.35 24.49 -17.51
CA GLN A 4 -49.48 25.01 -16.45
C GLN A 4 -49.02 23.93 -15.45
N ARG A 5 -49.86 22.90 -15.20
CA ARG A 5 -49.48 21.74 -14.36
C ARG A 5 -48.40 20.87 -15.02
N ARG A 6 -48.49 20.65 -16.34
CA ARG A 6 -47.46 19.92 -17.11
C ARG A 6 -46.16 20.71 -17.21
N ILE A 7 -46.23 22.03 -17.38
CA ILE A 7 -45.04 22.91 -17.37
C ILE A 7 -44.31 22.82 -16.02
N ARG A 8 -45.03 22.86 -14.89
CA ARG A 8 -44.42 22.70 -13.56
C ARG A 8 -43.77 21.33 -13.36
N LEU A 9 -44.41 20.25 -13.81
CA LEU A 9 -43.82 18.89 -13.74
C LEU A 9 -42.55 18.76 -14.59
N LEU A 10 -42.54 19.31 -15.80
CA LEU A 10 -41.35 19.32 -16.66
C LEU A 10 -40.22 20.16 -16.06
N ALA A 11 -40.52 21.32 -15.46
CA ALA A 11 -39.52 22.14 -14.77
C ALA A 11 -38.89 21.39 -13.58
N ILE A 12 -39.70 20.70 -12.77
CA ILE A 12 -39.20 19.87 -11.65
C ILE A 12 -38.32 18.73 -12.16
N ALA A 13 -38.74 18.03 -13.23
CA ALA A 13 -37.95 16.95 -13.83
C ALA A 13 -36.59 17.44 -14.35
N VAL A 14 -36.55 18.60 -15.02
CA VAL A 14 -35.30 19.23 -15.47
C VAL A 14 -34.39 19.59 -14.29
N VAL A 15 -34.93 20.15 -13.20
CA VAL A 15 -34.14 20.46 -11.99
C VAL A 15 -33.56 19.19 -11.36
N VAL A 16 -34.35 18.10 -11.25
CA VAL A 16 -33.86 16.82 -10.73
C VAL A 16 -32.76 16.23 -11.63
N ILE A 17 -32.93 16.27 -12.95
CA ILE A 17 -31.90 15.81 -13.91
C ILE A 17 -30.63 16.65 -13.78
N ILE A 18 -30.73 17.96 -13.62
CA ILE A 18 -29.57 18.85 -13.41
C ILE A 18 -28.86 18.51 -12.09
N ILE A 19 -29.59 18.35 -10.98
CA ILE A 19 -29.00 17.98 -9.68
C ILE A 19 -28.31 16.61 -9.75
N MET A 20 -28.95 15.62 -10.37
CA MET A 20 -28.40 14.27 -10.54
C MET A 20 -27.18 14.25 -11.47
N THR A 21 -27.20 15.05 -12.55
CA THR A 21 -26.03 15.26 -13.41
C THR A 21 -24.88 15.92 -12.64
N PHE A 22 -25.15 16.93 -11.81
CA PHE A 22 -24.14 17.54 -10.95
C PHE A 22 -23.60 16.58 -9.89
N TYR A 23 -24.43 15.71 -9.32
CA TYR A 23 -24.01 14.70 -8.36
C TYR A 23 -23.01 13.72 -8.99
N TYR A 24 -23.37 13.05 -10.10
CA TYR A 24 -22.46 12.17 -10.81
C TYR A 24 -21.23 12.90 -11.41
N SER A 25 -21.37 14.18 -11.79
CA SER A 25 -20.23 14.99 -12.25
C SER A 25 -19.34 15.54 -11.13
N SER A 26 -19.77 15.47 -9.87
CA SER A 26 -19.00 15.98 -8.72
C SER A 26 -17.87 15.03 -8.33
N GLU A 27 -18.10 13.72 -8.41
CA GLU A 27 -17.06 12.70 -8.26
C GLU A 27 -15.97 12.83 -9.34
N ALA A 28 -16.34 13.25 -10.56
CA ALA A 28 -15.41 13.42 -11.67
C ALA A 28 -14.49 14.66 -11.56
N ARG A 29 -14.73 15.59 -10.63
CA ARG A 29 -14.00 16.87 -10.53
C ARG A 29 -13.04 16.99 -9.34
N SER A 30 -13.06 16.06 -8.39
CA SER A 30 -12.12 16.05 -7.24
C SER A 30 -10.75 15.46 -7.58
N VAL A 31 -10.66 14.59 -8.61
CA VAL A 31 -9.47 13.76 -8.87
C VAL A 31 -8.40 14.47 -9.75
N GLN A 32 -8.79 15.39 -10.63
CA GLN A 32 -7.87 15.97 -11.63
C GLN A 32 -6.85 16.99 -11.08
N ASN A 33 -6.96 17.42 -9.81
CA ASN A 33 -6.11 18.48 -9.25
C ASN A 33 -4.99 17.97 -8.31
N GLN A 34 -4.65 16.69 -8.34
CA GLN A 34 -3.41 16.19 -7.74
C GLN A 34 -2.26 16.22 -8.76
N GLN A 35 -1.12 16.80 -8.37
CA GLN A 35 0.06 16.90 -9.24
C GLN A 35 0.55 15.54 -9.75
N PHE A 36 0.41 14.49 -8.93
CA PHE A 36 0.75 13.10 -9.30
C PHE A 36 0.03 12.59 -10.55
N TYR A 37 -1.24 12.98 -10.78
CA TYR A 37 -1.97 12.58 -11.99
C TYR A 37 -1.45 13.33 -13.23
N ARG A 38 -1.03 14.59 -13.09
CA ARG A 38 -0.48 15.36 -14.22
C ARG A 38 0.94 14.94 -14.57
N SER A 39 1.78 14.60 -13.59
CA SER A 39 3.14 14.10 -13.84
C SER A 39 3.14 12.71 -14.48
N THR A 40 2.29 11.79 -14.01
CA THR A 40 2.17 10.45 -14.61
C THR A 40 1.64 10.47 -16.04
N VAL A 41 0.62 11.26 -16.35
CA VAL A 41 0.13 11.42 -17.73
C VAL A 41 1.18 12.06 -18.64
N ALA A 42 1.88 13.11 -18.18
CA ALA A 42 2.95 13.74 -18.95
C ALA A 42 4.13 12.78 -19.19
N ALA A 43 4.50 11.95 -18.21
CA ALA A 43 5.53 10.92 -18.37
C ALA A 43 5.14 9.83 -19.36
N MET A 44 3.88 9.37 -19.36
CA MET A 44 3.37 8.42 -20.36
C MET A 44 3.39 9.01 -21.78
N GLU A 45 3.02 10.28 -21.94
CA GLU A 45 3.01 10.94 -23.24
C GLU A 45 4.44 11.21 -23.76
N ALA A 46 5.37 11.59 -22.88
CA ALA A 46 6.78 11.71 -23.21
C ALA A 46 7.39 10.34 -23.61
N GLN A 47 7.07 9.25 -22.89
CA GLN A 47 7.50 7.90 -23.28
C GLN A 47 6.91 7.47 -24.63
N LYS A 48 5.64 7.81 -24.91
CA LYS A 48 5.00 7.54 -26.21
C LYS A 48 5.73 8.24 -27.35
N GLN A 49 6.02 9.54 -27.20
CA GLN A 49 6.77 10.33 -28.18
C GLN A 49 8.21 9.81 -28.36
N ALA A 50 8.90 9.43 -27.29
CA ALA A 50 10.23 8.81 -27.37
C ALA A 50 10.22 7.46 -28.11
N LYS A 51 9.16 6.66 -27.93
CA LYS A 51 8.97 5.37 -28.60
C LYS A 51 8.62 5.51 -30.08
N GLU A 52 7.85 6.54 -30.43
CA GLU A 52 7.56 6.92 -31.82
C GLU A 52 8.83 7.44 -32.52
N ALA A 53 9.61 8.32 -31.88
CA ALA A 53 10.90 8.80 -32.38
C ALA A 53 11.95 7.68 -32.56
N GLY A 54 12.04 6.75 -31.60
CA GLY A 54 12.92 5.59 -31.65
C GLY A 54 12.65 4.60 -32.80
N THR A 55 11.52 4.74 -33.50
CA THR A 55 11.16 3.93 -34.67
C THR A 55 11.65 4.54 -35.99
N ALA A 56 12.13 5.79 -35.98
CA ALA A 56 12.33 6.59 -37.20
C ALA A 56 13.79 6.82 -37.65
N ALA A 57 14.80 6.40 -36.86
CA ALA A 57 16.19 6.77 -37.08
C ALA A 57 17.13 5.56 -37.29
N ASN A 58 17.67 5.45 -38.50
CA ASN A 58 18.84 4.64 -38.83
C ASN A 58 19.70 5.41 -39.85
N ILE A 59 21.02 5.17 -39.91
CA ILE A 59 22.08 5.95 -40.62
C ILE A 59 22.67 7.15 -39.81
N PRO A 60 24.02 7.24 -39.65
CA PRO A 60 24.76 8.32 -38.93
C PRO A 60 25.70 9.17 -39.86
N PRO A 61 26.66 10.01 -39.37
CA PRO A 61 26.56 11.17 -38.44
C PRO A 61 27.39 12.43 -38.89
N GLN A 62 27.19 13.63 -38.30
CA GLN A 62 28.11 14.82 -38.20
C GLN A 62 27.32 16.06 -37.65
N LYS A 63 27.87 17.16 -37.06
CA LYS A 63 29.13 17.49 -36.34
C LYS A 63 29.02 18.89 -35.63
N ASP A 64 29.93 19.19 -34.68
CA ASP A 64 30.41 20.51 -34.20
C ASP A 64 29.51 21.47 -33.33
N GLN A 65 30.16 22.36 -32.56
CA GLN A 65 29.65 23.44 -31.64
C GLN A 65 30.17 24.84 -32.12
N PRO A 66 30.35 25.99 -31.36
CA PRO A 66 30.05 26.40 -29.95
C PRO A 66 29.60 27.91 -29.73
N LYS A 67 29.72 28.43 -28.47
CA LYS A 67 29.76 29.87 -28.00
C LYS A 67 28.40 30.56 -27.67
N GLN A 68 28.27 31.60 -26.79
CA GLN A 68 29.13 32.31 -25.79
C GLN A 68 28.28 33.07 -24.72
N ASN A 69 28.91 33.80 -23.77
CA ASN A 69 28.34 34.55 -22.60
C ASN A 69 29.29 35.76 -22.24
N PRO A 70 29.21 36.62 -21.17
CA PRO A 70 28.33 36.71 -19.97
C PRO A 70 27.92 38.18 -19.52
N ILE A 71 27.64 38.41 -18.21
CA ILE A 71 27.55 39.69 -17.41
C ILE A 71 26.16 40.41 -17.41
N LYS A 72 25.60 41.09 -16.37
CA LYS A 72 25.61 41.18 -14.87
C LYS A 72 25.27 42.64 -14.47
N GLU A 73 24.28 42.89 -13.60
CA GLU A 73 24.26 43.98 -12.57
C GLU A 73 23.20 43.66 -11.49
N GLU A 74 23.15 44.40 -10.37
CA GLU A 74 22.60 43.92 -9.08
C GLU A 74 21.54 44.84 -8.43
N THR A 75 20.56 44.27 -7.71
CA THR A 75 19.94 44.80 -6.45
C THR A 75 19.11 43.68 -5.77
N LYS A 76 19.08 43.67 -4.43
CA LYS A 76 18.33 42.75 -3.52
C LYS A 76 17.79 43.57 -2.32
N PRO A 77 16.92 43.08 -1.39
CA PRO A 77 16.61 41.66 -1.09
C PRO A 77 15.13 41.28 -0.83
N ALA A 78 14.88 39.96 -0.82
CA ALA A 78 13.75 39.21 -0.21
C ALA A 78 12.32 39.47 -0.73
N MET A 79 11.44 38.46 -0.87
CA MET A 79 11.48 37.05 -0.42
C MET A 79 11.24 36.10 -1.62
N ASP A 80 12.07 35.06 -1.78
CA ASP A 80 11.81 33.94 -2.73
C ASP A 80 10.72 33.00 -2.14
N ASN A 81 9.84 32.32 -2.88
CA ASN A 81 9.68 32.11 -4.33
C ASN A 81 10.55 31.01 -4.99
N ASP A 82 10.83 29.93 -4.24
CA ASP A 82 11.47 28.72 -4.75
C ASP A 82 10.65 28.04 -5.87
N LYS A 83 11.23 28.03 -7.08
CA LYS A 83 10.69 27.43 -8.29
C LYS A 83 11.58 26.26 -8.71
N GLU A 84 11.30 25.07 -8.19
CA GLU A 84 12.10 23.87 -8.45
C GLU A 84 11.79 23.27 -9.84
N GLU A 85 12.81 23.13 -10.70
CA GLU A 85 12.70 22.44 -11.99
C GLU A 85 12.87 20.91 -11.81
N PRO A 86 12.23 20.08 -12.66
CA PRO A 86 12.25 18.64 -12.48
C PRO A 86 13.64 18.04 -12.75
N ALA A 87 14.21 17.40 -11.73
CA ALA A 87 15.42 16.61 -11.88
C ALA A 87 15.19 15.48 -12.89
N ILE A 88 16.00 15.43 -13.95
CA ILE A 88 15.98 14.36 -14.94
C ILE A 88 16.93 13.24 -14.49
N PRO A 89 16.44 12.08 -14.01
CA PRO A 89 17.31 10.92 -13.82
C PRO A 89 17.81 10.45 -15.19
N LYS A 90 19.12 10.20 -15.31
CA LYS A 90 19.69 9.60 -16.52
C LYS A 90 19.13 8.18 -16.69
N ALA A 91 18.69 7.87 -17.92
CA ALA A 91 18.22 6.54 -18.27
C ALA A 91 19.39 5.53 -18.34
N ASN A 92 19.72 4.93 -17.20
CA ASN A 92 20.42 3.66 -17.15
C ASN A 92 19.37 2.54 -17.17
N ASN A 93 19.52 1.56 -18.08
CA ASN A 93 18.53 0.50 -18.28
C ASN A 93 18.74 -0.66 -17.29
N ASP A 94 18.23 -0.53 -16.07
CA ASP A 94 18.03 -1.67 -15.16
C ASP A 94 16.61 -1.58 -14.59
N ALA A 95 15.83 -2.64 -14.75
CA ALA A 95 14.50 -2.74 -14.17
C ALA A 95 14.59 -3.19 -12.71
N ASP A 96 13.84 -2.55 -11.81
CA ASP A 96 13.81 -2.94 -10.41
C ASP A 96 13.07 -4.28 -10.23
N GLU A 97 13.84 -5.35 -10.04
CA GLU A 97 13.33 -6.68 -9.66
C GLU A 97 12.71 -6.65 -8.25
N VAL A 98 11.41 -6.39 -8.21
CA VAL A 98 10.54 -6.76 -7.10
C VAL A 98 10.39 -8.29 -7.06
N GLU A 99 10.72 -8.89 -5.92
CA GLU A 99 10.70 -10.34 -5.77
C GLU A 99 9.31 -10.82 -5.32
N GLU A 100 8.46 -11.18 -6.29
CA GLU A 100 7.09 -11.66 -6.01
C GLU A 100 7.11 -13.06 -5.38
N ILE A 101 7.02 -13.15 -4.04
CA ILE A 101 6.96 -14.44 -3.34
C ILE A 101 5.51 -14.99 -3.34
N PRO A 102 5.21 -16.13 -4.00
CA PRO A 102 3.88 -16.71 -4.01
C PRO A 102 3.55 -17.42 -2.69
N ILE A 103 2.59 -16.90 -1.92
CA ILE A 103 2.09 -17.52 -0.68
C ILE A 103 1.15 -18.71 -1.01
N ALA A 104 1.68 -19.76 -1.64
CA ALA A 104 0.98 -21.02 -1.93
C ALA A 104 -0.43 -20.84 -2.57
N GLY A 105 -0.57 -19.91 -3.52
CA GLY A 105 -1.85 -19.62 -4.18
C GLY A 105 -2.87 -18.86 -3.31
N ARG A 106 -2.40 -18.15 -2.28
CA ARG A 106 -3.12 -17.10 -1.54
C ARG A 106 -2.64 -15.72 -2.01
N THR A 107 -3.29 -14.67 -1.51
CA THR A 107 -3.12 -13.26 -1.89
C THR A 107 -1.65 -12.78 -1.86
N LYS A 108 -1.29 -11.89 -2.80
CA LYS A 108 0.04 -11.26 -2.88
C LYS A 108 0.32 -10.39 -1.64
N MET A 109 1.57 -10.40 -1.18
CA MET A 109 2.12 -9.55 -0.12
C MET A 109 3.40 -8.89 -0.69
N THR A 110 3.61 -7.60 -0.47
CA THR A 110 4.71 -6.85 -1.09
C THR A 110 5.82 -6.55 -0.09
N VAL A 111 6.94 -7.26 -0.20
CA VAL A 111 8.14 -7.06 0.65
C VAL A 111 9.15 -6.17 -0.10
N PRO A 112 9.70 -5.09 0.51
CA PRO A 112 10.75 -4.27 -0.11
C PRO A 112 12.11 -4.96 -0.17
N LYS A 113 12.89 -4.66 -1.22
CA LYS A 113 14.30 -5.07 -1.38
C LYS A 113 15.19 -3.83 -1.29
N ASN A 114 15.89 -3.67 -0.17
CA ASN A 114 16.71 -2.46 0.05
C ASN A 114 18.06 -2.58 -0.69
N ARG A 115 18.50 -1.51 -1.35
CA ARG A 115 19.86 -1.36 -1.90
C ARG A 115 20.61 -0.32 -1.05
N ASN A 116 21.90 -0.52 -0.84
CA ASN A 116 22.72 0.39 -0.05
C ASN A 116 23.15 1.59 -0.89
N ASP A 117 22.81 2.80 -0.47
CA ASP A 117 23.49 4.03 -0.90
C ASP A 117 24.59 4.41 0.12
N PRO A 118 25.82 4.75 -0.32
CA PRO A 118 26.86 5.26 0.56
C PRO A 118 26.76 6.78 0.76
N GLU A 119 27.65 7.31 1.63
CA GLU A 119 27.93 8.74 1.82
C GLU A 119 26.85 9.64 2.47
N LYS A 120 26.75 9.54 3.80
CA LYS A 120 26.97 10.75 4.62
C LYS A 120 27.56 10.42 6.00
N GLU A 121 28.74 10.95 6.29
CA GLU A 121 29.48 10.68 7.54
C GLU A 121 29.05 11.57 8.72
N THR A 122 29.59 11.24 9.91
CA THR A 122 29.43 11.89 11.24
C THR A 122 28.21 11.36 12.03
N SER A 123 28.37 10.59 13.12
CA SER A 123 29.60 10.14 13.80
C SER A 123 29.38 8.90 14.68
N GLU A 124 30.42 8.05 14.77
CA GLU A 124 30.73 7.08 15.85
C GLU A 124 29.66 6.05 16.29
N GLN A 125 29.68 4.85 15.68
CA GLN A 125 29.96 3.57 16.40
C GLN A 125 29.98 2.35 15.44
N PRO A 126 31.15 1.73 15.16
CA PRO A 126 31.25 0.68 14.15
C PRO A 126 31.15 -0.76 14.74
N GLN A 127 29.92 -1.30 14.93
CA GLN A 127 29.78 -2.76 15.12
C GLN A 127 28.44 -3.43 14.76
N GLU A 128 27.30 -2.72 14.68
CA GLU A 128 25.97 -3.39 14.63
C GLU A 128 25.46 -3.83 13.23
N GLN A 129 25.85 -3.13 12.16
CA GLN A 129 25.19 -3.22 10.82
C GLN A 129 25.20 -4.60 10.13
N LYS A 130 26.02 -5.56 10.58
CA LYS A 130 26.01 -6.93 10.04
C LYS A 130 24.96 -7.84 10.71
N SER A 131 24.52 -7.49 11.92
CA SER A 131 23.51 -8.28 12.65
C SER A 131 22.10 -8.06 12.10
N GLU A 132 21.73 -6.83 11.79
CA GLU A 132 20.35 -6.49 11.42
C GLU A 132 19.93 -7.05 10.06
N THR A 133 20.84 -7.10 9.09
CA THR A 133 20.57 -7.62 7.73
C THR A 133 20.32 -9.13 7.73
N ASP A 134 21.13 -9.90 8.45
CA ASP A 134 20.94 -11.35 8.63
C ASP A 134 19.62 -11.64 9.39
N ASN A 135 19.33 -10.88 10.45
CA ASN A 135 18.08 -10.99 11.21
C ASN A 135 16.83 -10.63 10.38
N HIS A 136 16.92 -9.64 9.49
CA HIS A 136 15.82 -9.26 8.59
C HIS A 136 15.49 -10.38 7.60
N ALA A 137 16.50 -10.96 6.96
CA ALA A 137 16.32 -12.08 6.03
C ALA A 137 15.69 -13.31 6.73
N ALA A 138 16.17 -13.65 7.94
CA ALA A 138 15.59 -14.70 8.76
C ALA A 138 14.11 -14.42 9.13
N ALA A 139 13.77 -13.18 9.49
CA ALA A 139 12.41 -12.79 9.83
C ALA A 139 11.45 -12.80 8.63
N VAL A 140 11.92 -12.46 7.43
CA VAL A 140 11.13 -12.62 6.19
C VAL A 140 10.88 -14.09 5.88
N ALA A 141 11.88 -14.97 6.07
CA ALA A 141 11.71 -16.41 5.89
C ALA A 141 10.70 -16.99 6.90
N GLU A 142 10.81 -16.63 8.18
CA GLU A 142 9.91 -17.10 9.25
C GLU A 142 8.49 -16.57 9.08
N LEU A 143 8.31 -15.29 8.72
CA LEU A 143 6.97 -14.74 8.42
C LEU A 143 6.29 -15.52 7.28
N ASN A 144 7.05 -15.85 6.23
CA ASN A 144 6.59 -16.70 5.13
C ASN A 144 6.33 -18.16 5.55
N GLY A 145 7.00 -18.66 6.60
CA GLY A 145 6.71 -19.95 7.24
C GLY A 145 5.37 -19.91 7.99
N ILE A 146 5.22 -18.95 8.91
CA ILE A 146 4.02 -18.71 9.71
C ILE A 146 2.77 -18.57 8.81
N LEU A 147 2.84 -17.74 7.77
CA LEU A 147 1.73 -17.49 6.84
C LEU A 147 1.26 -18.74 6.05
N LYS A 148 2.07 -19.81 6.01
CA LYS A 148 1.70 -21.09 5.38
C LYS A 148 1.02 -22.07 6.35
N ARG A 149 1.09 -21.84 7.68
CA ARG A 149 0.58 -22.78 8.69
C ARG A 149 -0.94 -22.87 8.77
N ALA A 150 -1.64 -21.75 8.60
CA ALA A 150 -3.10 -21.67 8.66
C ALA A 150 -3.59 -20.51 7.78
N PRO A 151 -4.85 -20.54 7.28
CA PRO A 151 -5.43 -19.42 6.54
C PRO A 151 -5.67 -18.19 7.42
N ILE A 152 -5.77 -18.36 8.74
CA ILE A 152 -5.97 -17.30 9.72
C ILE A 152 -4.80 -17.34 10.70
N ILE A 153 -4.09 -16.22 10.82
CA ILE A 153 -2.96 -16.05 11.74
C ILE A 153 -3.30 -14.94 12.74
N VAL A 154 -3.07 -15.19 14.03
CA VAL A 154 -3.26 -14.23 15.11
C VAL A 154 -1.89 -13.88 15.69
N PHE A 155 -1.30 -12.77 15.25
CA PHE A 155 -0.14 -12.21 15.91
C PHE A 155 -0.58 -11.52 17.19
N SER A 156 0.02 -11.92 18.30
CA SER A 156 -0.42 -11.67 19.68
C SER A 156 0.79 -11.29 20.54
N LYS A 157 0.53 -10.80 21.76
CA LYS A 157 1.49 -10.90 22.87
C LYS A 157 0.79 -11.45 24.10
N SER A 158 1.47 -12.31 24.86
CA SER A 158 0.81 -13.11 25.89
C SER A 158 0.28 -12.28 27.06
N TYR A 159 0.88 -11.12 27.33
CA TYR A 159 0.44 -10.14 28.33
C TYR A 159 -0.61 -9.13 27.83
N CYS A 160 -0.99 -9.14 26.54
CA CYS A 160 -1.83 -8.10 25.95
C CYS A 160 -3.34 -8.41 26.09
N PRO A 161 -4.15 -7.59 26.79
CA PRO A 161 -5.57 -7.88 27.01
C PRO A 161 -6.38 -7.87 25.71
N TYR A 162 -6.07 -6.97 24.77
CA TYR A 162 -6.68 -6.96 23.44
C TYR A 162 -6.38 -8.23 22.65
N SER A 163 -5.19 -8.82 22.85
CA SER A 163 -4.81 -10.08 22.21
C SER A 163 -5.51 -11.28 22.86
N ALA A 164 -5.68 -11.28 24.19
CA ALA A 164 -6.49 -12.27 24.90
C ALA A 164 -7.95 -12.25 24.42
N LYS A 165 -8.55 -11.05 24.29
CA LYS A 165 -9.91 -10.84 23.76
C LYS A 165 -10.07 -11.37 22.33
N ALA A 166 -9.15 -11.04 21.42
CA ALA A 166 -9.17 -11.52 20.04
C ALA A 166 -9.03 -13.05 19.94
N LYS A 167 -8.11 -13.64 20.74
CA LYS A 167 -7.94 -15.10 20.82
C LYS A 167 -9.21 -15.78 21.33
N SER A 168 -9.83 -15.26 22.40
CA SER A 168 -11.05 -15.87 22.94
C SER A 168 -12.24 -15.83 21.97
N ILE A 169 -12.40 -14.74 21.22
CA ILE A 169 -13.38 -14.71 20.11
C ILE A 169 -13.04 -15.79 19.06
N LEU A 170 -11.81 -15.79 18.53
CA LEU A 170 -11.45 -16.62 17.37
C LEU A 170 -11.26 -18.12 17.67
N LEU A 171 -11.00 -18.49 18.94
CA LEU A 171 -10.71 -19.86 19.36
C LEU A 171 -11.83 -20.45 20.24
N ASP A 172 -12.36 -19.66 21.18
CA ASP A 172 -13.36 -20.14 22.15
C ASP A 172 -14.77 -19.93 21.60
N LYS A 173 -15.11 -18.72 21.14
CA LYS A 173 -16.47 -18.36 20.68
C LYS A 173 -16.80 -18.86 19.27
N TYR A 174 -15.79 -19.05 18.42
CA TYR A 174 -15.96 -19.59 17.07
C TYR A 174 -15.29 -20.97 16.94
N SER A 175 -15.90 -21.81 16.12
CA SER A 175 -15.33 -23.04 15.57
C SER A 175 -14.96 -22.77 14.12
N ILE A 176 -13.70 -23.02 13.77
CA ILE A 176 -13.09 -22.60 12.50
C ILE A 176 -12.19 -23.74 12.00
N VAL A 177 -12.35 -24.11 10.73
CA VAL A 177 -11.58 -25.18 10.10
C VAL A 177 -10.90 -24.65 8.83
N PRO A 178 -9.57 -24.76 8.67
CA PRO A 178 -8.57 -25.11 9.70
C PRO A 178 -8.51 -24.09 10.85
N ALA A 179 -8.11 -24.55 12.04
CA ALA A 179 -8.04 -23.71 13.24
C ALA A 179 -7.06 -22.52 13.06
N PRO A 180 -7.35 -21.33 13.65
CA PRO A 180 -6.45 -20.19 13.60
C PRO A 180 -5.12 -20.47 14.30
N PHE A 181 -4.00 -20.07 13.69
CA PHE A 181 -2.68 -20.24 14.29
C PHE A 181 -2.25 -18.97 15.05
N VAL A 182 -1.82 -19.12 16.30
CA VAL A 182 -1.41 -18.01 17.19
C VAL A 182 0.11 -17.90 17.23
N VAL A 183 0.63 -16.67 17.13
CA VAL A 183 2.05 -16.35 17.33
C VAL A 183 2.18 -15.30 18.44
N GLU A 184 2.79 -15.68 19.56
CA GLU A 184 3.08 -14.79 20.68
C GLU A 184 4.43 -14.08 20.44
N LEU A 185 4.39 -12.86 19.90
CA LEU A 185 5.58 -12.08 19.50
C LEU A 185 6.46 -11.64 20.68
N ASP A 186 6.00 -11.79 21.92
CA ASP A 186 6.78 -11.61 23.15
C ASP A 186 7.55 -12.87 23.58
N LYS A 187 7.29 -14.01 22.94
CA LYS A 187 7.94 -15.31 23.21
C LYS A 187 8.68 -15.87 22.00
N HIS A 188 8.64 -15.17 20.87
CA HIS A 188 9.29 -15.56 19.63
C HIS A 188 10.66 -14.88 19.52
N GLU A 189 11.71 -15.63 19.17
CA GLU A 189 13.09 -15.12 19.06
C GLU A 189 13.17 -13.94 18.08
N LEU A 190 12.69 -14.15 16.84
CA LEU A 190 12.54 -13.10 15.83
C LEU A 190 11.34 -12.15 16.07
N GLY A 191 10.76 -12.09 17.28
CA GLY A 191 9.51 -11.41 17.56
C GLY A 191 9.51 -9.89 17.32
N ARG A 192 10.65 -9.21 17.54
CA ARG A 192 10.84 -7.79 17.22
C ARG A 192 10.93 -7.55 15.69
N PRO A 193 11.82 -8.22 14.93
CA PRO A 193 11.81 -8.19 13.46
C PRO A 193 10.45 -8.53 12.83
N LEU A 194 9.76 -9.58 13.30
CA LEU A 194 8.43 -9.95 12.82
C LEU A 194 7.40 -8.84 13.05
N GLN A 195 7.45 -8.14 14.19
CA GLN A 195 6.55 -7.00 14.46
C GLN A 195 6.84 -5.79 13.54
N ALA A 196 8.10 -5.57 13.14
CA ALA A 196 8.46 -4.55 12.16
C ALA A 196 7.90 -4.88 10.76
N LEU A 197 8.18 -6.10 10.28
CA LEU A 197 7.66 -6.60 9.00
C LEU A 197 6.14 -6.58 8.92
N LEU A 198 5.41 -6.90 10.00
CA LEU A 198 3.95 -6.75 10.05
C LEU A 198 3.50 -5.29 9.97
N GLY A 199 4.27 -4.39 10.58
CA GLY A 199 4.07 -2.95 10.49
C GLY A 199 4.22 -2.40 9.07
N GLU A 200 5.17 -2.93 8.30
CA GLU A 200 5.40 -2.58 6.90
C GLU A 200 4.37 -3.23 5.97
N ASN A 201 4.29 -4.56 5.98
CA ASN A 201 3.48 -5.34 5.03
C ASN A 201 1.96 -5.22 5.26
N THR A 202 1.50 -4.82 6.46
CA THR A 202 0.06 -4.63 6.74
C THR A 202 -0.30 -3.26 7.32
N GLY A 203 0.65 -2.32 7.40
CA GLY A 203 0.45 -1.00 8.04
C GLY A 203 0.15 -1.04 9.54
N ARG A 204 0.17 -2.21 10.22
CA ARG A 204 -0.29 -2.36 11.61
C ARG A 204 0.84 -2.86 12.51
N ARG A 205 1.49 -1.90 13.18
CA ARG A 205 2.59 -2.11 14.15
C ARG A 205 2.13 -2.59 15.54
N THR A 206 0.83 -2.64 15.81
CA THR A 206 0.24 -3.00 17.12
C THR A 206 -0.21 -4.45 17.18
N VAL A 207 -0.36 -4.98 18.41
CA VAL A 207 -0.94 -6.31 18.67
C VAL A 207 -2.31 -6.20 19.35
N PRO A 208 -3.25 -7.12 19.07
CA PRO A 208 -3.12 -8.19 18.09
C PRO A 208 -3.20 -7.65 16.65
N ASN A 209 -2.63 -8.41 15.71
CA ASN A 209 -2.81 -8.21 14.28
C ASN A 209 -3.29 -9.54 13.69
N VAL A 210 -4.57 -9.59 13.31
CA VAL A 210 -5.21 -10.81 12.79
C VAL A 210 -5.20 -10.75 11.27
N LEU A 211 -4.57 -11.75 10.64
CA LEU A 211 -4.46 -11.86 9.19
C LEU A 211 -5.33 -13.01 8.67
N VAL A 212 -5.98 -12.80 7.53
CA VAL A 212 -6.72 -13.83 6.78
C VAL A 212 -6.13 -13.88 5.36
N ASN A 213 -5.55 -15.03 5.00
CA ASN A 213 -4.76 -15.21 3.77
C ASN A 213 -3.70 -14.09 3.56
N GLY A 214 -3.05 -13.66 4.64
CA GLY A 214 -2.04 -12.58 4.66
C GLY A 214 -2.62 -11.18 4.85
N LYS A 215 -3.88 -10.91 4.46
CA LYS A 215 -4.50 -9.58 4.62
C LYS A 215 -4.93 -9.35 6.08
N SER A 216 -4.52 -8.24 6.68
CA SER A 216 -5.02 -7.86 8.02
C SER A 216 -6.51 -7.54 7.99
N ILE A 217 -7.25 -8.10 8.96
CA ILE A 217 -8.63 -7.71 9.29
C ILE A 217 -8.69 -6.77 10.52
N GLY A 218 -7.53 -6.50 11.13
CA GLY A 218 -7.38 -5.57 12.25
C GLY A 218 -6.88 -6.19 13.54
N GLY A 219 -7.18 -5.54 14.65
CA GLY A 219 -6.79 -5.91 16.00
C GLY A 219 -7.98 -6.26 16.90
N GLY A 220 -7.80 -6.16 18.21
CA GLY A 220 -8.74 -6.72 19.19
C GLY A 220 -10.13 -6.09 19.14
N ASP A 221 -10.21 -4.78 18.96
CA ASP A 221 -11.48 -4.06 18.88
C ASP A 221 -12.11 -4.16 17.48
N ASP A 222 -11.32 -4.24 16.41
CA ASP A 222 -11.80 -4.52 15.06
C ASP A 222 -12.49 -5.90 15.00
N VAL A 223 -11.86 -6.94 15.56
CA VAL A 223 -12.43 -8.29 15.68
C VAL A 223 -13.64 -8.32 16.62
N THR A 224 -13.64 -7.52 17.69
CA THR A 224 -14.81 -7.38 18.58
C THR A 224 -16.00 -6.76 17.84
N ALA A 225 -15.78 -5.69 17.07
CA ALA A 225 -16.84 -5.02 16.31
C ALA A 225 -17.44 -5.96 15.25
N LEU A 226 -16.61 -6.77 14.58
CA LEU A 226 -17.09 -7.79 13.64
C LEU A 226 -17.89 -8.90 14.34
N ASP A 227 -17.50 -9.34 15.53
CA ASP A 227 -18.26 -10.32 16.33
C ASP A 227 -19.59 -9.73 16.84
N GLN A 228 -19.60 -8.49 17.33
CA GLN A 228 -20.80 -7.83 17.86
C GLN A 228 -21.87 -7.50 16.81
N LYS A 229 -21.48 -7.43 15.53
CA LYS A 229 -22.41 -7.25 14.40
C LYS A 229 -22.76 -8.55 13.67
N ASP A 230 -22.22 -9.68 14.13
CA ASP A 230 -22.24 -10.98 13.44
C ASP A 230 -21.57 -11.00 12.04
N GLU A 231 -20.85 -9.92 11.68
CA GLU A 231 -20.07 -9.75 10.44
C GLU A 231 -18.78 -10.61 10.40
N LEU A 232 -18.30 -11.13 11.54
CA LEU A 232 -17.03 -11.85 11.60
C LEU A 232 -17.04 -13.13 10.75
N ALA A 233 -18.12 -13.92 10.81
CA ALA A 233 -18.19 -15.19 10.08
C ALA A 233 -18.23 -15.00 8.56
N SER A 234 -18.96 -13.98 8.06
CA SER A 234 -18.96 -13.64 6.63
C SER A 234 -17.62 -13.06 6.19
N THR A 235 -16.99 -12.21 7.01
CA THR A 235 -15.65 -11.64 6.75
C THR A 235 -14.58 -12.73 6.63
N LEU A 236 -14.54 -13.67 7.58
CA LEU A 236 -13.56 -14.76 7.57
C LEU A 236 -13.73 -15.70 6.36
N ARG A 237 -14.97 -16.04 5.97
CA ARG A 237 -15.23 -16.84 4.76
C ARG A 237 -14.91 -16.08 3.48
N SER A 238 -15.26 -14.79 3.41
CA SER A 238 -15.03 -13.93 2.23
C SER A 238 -13.53 -13.76 1.93
N LEU A 239 -12.72 -13.44 2.94
CA LEU A 239 -11.27 -13.28 2.78
C LEU A 239 -10.52 -14.62 2.78
N GLY A 240 -11.05 -15.63 3.49
CA GLY A 240 -10.52 -16.99 3.54
C GLY A 240 -10.69 -17.77 2.24
N GLY A 241 -11.79 -17.53 1.52
CA GLY A 241 -12.15 -18.27 0.31
C GLY A 241 -12.13 -19.79 0.54
N LYS A 242 -11.67 -20.54 -0.47
CA LYS A 242 -11.52 -22.01 -0.41
C LYS A 242 -10.61 -22.55 0.71
N TRP A 243 -9.88 -21.67 1.41
CA TRP A 243 -8.89 -22.06 2.41
C TRP A 243 -9.41 -22.05 3.84
N VAL A 244 -10.54 -21.37 4.10
CA VAL A 244 -11.31 -21.48 5.34
C VAL A 244 -12.54 -22.31 5.01
N GLN A 245 -12.51 -23.58 5.38
CA GLN A 245 -13.52 -24.58 5.03
C GLN A 245 -14.81 -24.35 5.83
N GLU A 246 -14.67 -24.12 7.13
CA GLU A 246 -15.80 -23.88 8.03
C GLU A 246 -15.54 -22.68 8.94
N VAL A 247 -16.63 -21.95 9.24
CA VAL A 247 -16.72 -20.99 10.33
C VAL A 247 -18.13 -21.08 10.88
N HIS A 248 -18.28 -21.39 12.16
CA HIS A 248 -19.55 -21.29 12.88
C HIS A 248 -19.30 -20.71 14.29
N ARG A 249 -20.23 -19.87 14.78
CA ARG A 249 -20.21 -19.48 16.20
C ARG A 249 -20.63 -20.71 17.01
N LYS A 250 -19.99 -20.95 18.16
CA LYS A 250 -20.45 -21.98 19.10
C LYS A 250 -21.64 -21.43 19.89
N GLU A 251 -22.62 -22.29 20.17
CA GLU A 251 -23.81 -21.99 20.97
C GLU A 251 -23.48 -22.02 22.47
#